data_AF-A0A4U8WF39-F1
#
_entry.id   AF-A0A4U8WF39-F1
#
_cell.length_a   1.000
_cell.length_b   1.000
_cell.length_c   1.000
_cell.angle_alpha   90.00
_cell.angle_beta   90.00
_cell.angle_gamma   90.00
#
_symmetry.space_group_name_H-M   'P 1'
#
loop_
_entity.id
_entity.type
_entity.pdbx_description
1 polymer ?
#
loop_
_entity_poly.entity_id
_entity_poly.type
_entity_poly.pdbx_seq_one_letter_code
_entity_poly.pdbx_strand_id
1 'polypeptide(L)'
;MGNNIFEKSAELIGWFQIFLSPFLFGAFISALIYFTYPNRLTITIAILILFTATLIGAKLASKIYRSKEGTIGFISKKDSTPDIDKMINK
;
A
#
# COMPACT_ATOMS: atom_id res chain seq x y z
N MET A 1 -16.08 13.38 13.00
CA MET A 1 -15.83 11.97 12.64
C MET A 1 -17.18 11.31 12.53
N GLY A 2 -17.71 11.19 11.31
CA GLY A 2 -19.05 10.63 11.09
C GLY A 2 -19.06 9.16 11.47
N ASN A 3 -20.05 8.73 12.24
CA ASN A 3 -20.24 7.33 12.62
C ASN A 3 -20.85 6.51 11.46
N ASN A 4 -20.34 6.70 10.25
CA ASN A 4 -20.92 6.14 9.03
C ASN A 4 -20.12 4.90 8.63
N ILE A 5 -20.77 3.74 8.66
CA ILE A 5 -20.18 2.43 8.35
C ILE A 5 -19.56 2.41 6.94
N PHE A 6 -20.13 3.19 6.02
CA PHE A 6 -19.61 3.41 4.66
C PHE A 6 -18.24 4.10 4.62
N GLU A 7 -18.03 5.12 5.44
CA GLU A 7 -16.76 5.86 5.48
C GLU A 7 -15.65 4.97 6.04
N LYS A 8 -15.94 4.21 7.10
CA LYS A 8 -14.99 3.28 7.72
C LYS A 8 -14.62 2.11 6.81
N SER A 9 -15.58 1.60 6.01
CA SER A 9 -15.32 0.53 5.04
C SER A 9 -14.52 1.04 3.85
N ALA A 10 -14.82 2.24 3.34
CA ALA A 10 -14.02 2.88 2.31
C ALA A 10 -12.57 3.10 2.79
N GLU A 11 -12.38 3.62 4.00
CA GLU A 11 -11.05 3.78 4.60
C GLU A 11 -10.30 2.44 4.80
N LEU A 12 -11.01 1.36 5.10
CA LEU A 12 -10.40 0.04 5.18
C LEU A 12 -9.95 -0.46 3.80
N ILE A 13 -10.76 -0.25 2.75
CA ILE A 13 -10.40 -0.59 1.37
C ILE A 13 -9.18 0.22 0.91
N GLY A 14 -9.15 1.52 1.20
CA GLY A 14 -8.01 2.38 0.90
C GLY A 14 -6.73 1.95 1.64
N TRP A 15 -6.84 1.53 2.91
CA TRP A 15 -5.73 0.95 3.65
C TRP A 15 -5.18 -0.31 2.97
N PHE A 16 -6.06 -1.23 2.55
CA PHE A 16 -5.64 -2.42 1.81
C PHE A 16 -4.98 -2.08 0.48
N GLN A 17 -5.53 -1.13 -0.28
CA GLN A 17 -4.97 -0.71 -1.57
C GLN A 17 -3.56 -0.12 -1.42
N ILE A 18 -3.32 0.67 -0.37
CA ILE A 18 -1.99 1.22 -0.06
C ILE A 18 -1.03 0.12 0.40
N PHE A 19 -1.48 -0.77 1.30
CA PHE A 19 -0.70 -1.90 1.79
C PHE A 19 -0.24 -2.83 0.64
N LEU A 20 -1.13 -3.03 -0.33
CA LEU A 20 -0.93 -3.99 -1.41
C LEU A 20 0.27 -3.64 -2.29
N SER A 21 0.61 -2.35 -2.46
CA SER A 21 1.75 -1.95 -3.29
C SER A 21 3.09 -2.46 -2.75
N PRO A 22 3.52 -2.14 -1.51
CA PRO A 22 4.75 -2.69 -0.96
C PRO A 22 4.71 -4.22 -0.81
N PHE A 23 3.55 -4.78 -0.45
CA PHE A 23 3.39 -6.22 -0.28
C PHE A 23 3.57 -6.99 -1.58
N LEU A 24 2.88 -6.61 -2.67
CA LEU A 24 2.99 -7.30 -3.96
C LEU A 24 4.39 -7.16 -4.55
N PHE A 25 5.02 -6.00 -4.39
CA PHE A 25 6.40 -5.82 -4.83
C PHE A 25 7.35 -6.75 -4.07
N GLY A 26 7.25 -6.81 -2.75
CA GLY A 26 8.02 -7.75 -1.94
C GLY A 26 7.73 -9.21 -2.30
N ALA A 27 6.47 -9.58 -2.48
CA ALA A 27 6.05 -10.92 -2.88
C ALA A 27 6.61 -11.32 -4.25
N PHE A 28 6.63 -10.39 -5.21
CA PHE A 28 7.22 -10.61 -6.52
C PHE A 28 8.73 -10.88 -6.41
N ILE A 29 9.47 -10.07 -5.65
CA ILE A 29 10.91 -10.27 -5.43
C ILE A 29 11.18 -11.58 -4.69
N SER A 30 10.43 -11.88 -3.63
CA SER A 30 10.54 -13.14 -2.89
C SER A 30 10.28 -14.36 -3.78
N ALA A 31 9.24 -14.31 -4.62
CA ALA A 31 8.91 -15.36 -5.57
C ALA A 31 10.03 -15.54 -6.60
N LEU A 32 10.56 -14.45 -7.15
CA LEU A 32 11.67 -14.48 -8.10
C LEU A 32 12.90 -15.17 -7.51
N ILE A 33 13.27 -14.83 -6.27
CA ILE A 33 14.43 -15.43 -5.57
C ILE A 33 14.22 -16.94 -5.34
N TYR A 34 13.06 -17.33 -4.83
CA TYR A 34 12.79 -18.74 -4.51
C TYR A 34 12.66 -19.61 -5.77
N PHE A 35 11.91 -19.17 -6.78
CA PHE A 35 11.68 -19.96 -7.99
C PHE A 35 12.92 -20.07 -8.90
N THR A 36 13.84 -19.10 -8.84
CA THR A 36 15.08 -19.17 -9.62
C THR A 36 16.04 -20.24 -9.07
N TYR A 37 16.13 -20.36 -7.74
CA TYR A 37 17.00 -21.35 -7.08
C TYR A 37 16.31 -21.96 -5.86
N PRO A 38 15.41 -22.93 -6.02
CA PRO A 38 14.61 -23.46 -4.92
C PRO A 38 15.47 -24.30 -3.97
N ASN A 39 15.84 -23.73 -2.82
CA ASN A 39 16.59 -24.40 -1.76
C ASN A 39 16.22 -23.86 -0.37
N ARG A 40 16.79 -24.45 0.69
CA ARG A 40 16.50 -24.06 2.09
C ARG A 40 16.98 -22.65 2.46
N LEU A 41 18.03 -22.15 1.82
CA LEU A 41 18.53 -20.80 2.07
C LEU A 41 17.67 -19.75 1.37
N THR A 42 17.30 -19.97 0.11
CA THR A 42 16.50 -19.03 -0.68
C THR A 42 15.07 -18.91 -0.16
N ILE A 43 14.46 -19.98 0.33
CA ILE A 43 13.16 -19.89 1.00
C ILE A 43 13.24 -19.07 2.29
N THR A 44 14.32 -19.21 3.07
CA THR A 44 14.53 -18.43 4.29
C THR A 44 14.67 -16.93 3.97
N ILE A 45 15.46 -16.60 2.95
CA ILE A 45 15.63 -15.22 2.46
C ILE A 45 14.30 -14.67 1.91
N ALA A 46 13.58 -15.45 1.12
CA ALA A 46 12.30 -15.04 0.55
C ALA A 46 11.25 -14.74 1.64
N ILE A 47 11.21 -15.54 2.71
CA ILE A 47 10.33 -15.29 3.87
C ILE A 47 10.72 -14.00 4.57
N LEU A 48 12.01 -13.76 4.81
CA LEU A 48 12.48 -12.51 5.45
C LEU A 48 12.10 -11.28 4.60
N ILE A 49 12.31 -11.33 3.29
CA ILE A 49 11.93 -10.25 2.37
C ILE A 49 10.42 -10.02 2.40
N LEU A 50 9.61 -11.08 2.29
CA LEU A 50 8.15 -10.96 2.31
C LEU A 50 7.64 -10.40 3.64
N PHE A 51 8.26 -10.83 4.75
CA PHE A 51 7.93 -10.33 6.08
C PHE A 51 8.25 -8.84 6.22
N THR A 52 9.44 -8.41 5.80
CA THR A 52 9.80 -6.98 5.83
C THR A 52 8.89 -6.13 4.93
N ALA A 53 8.56 -6.60 3.72
CA ALA A 53 7.64 -5.93 2.82
C ALA A 53 6.23 -5.79 3.44
N THR A 54 5.76 -6.82 4.13
CA THR A 54 4.49 -6.82 4.87
C THR A 54 4.49 -5.76 5.98
N LEU A 55 5.56 -5.71 6.78
CA LEU A 55 5.70 -4.71 7.86
C LEU A 55 5.74 -3.28 7.32
N ILE A 56 6.51 -3.05 6.24
CA ILE A 56 6.62 -1.73 5.60
C ILE A 56 5.26 -1.31 5.02
N GLY A 57 4.59 -2.20 4.28
CA GLY A 57 3.26 -1.96 3.73
C GLY A 57 2.24 -1.62 4.80
N ALA A 58 2.20 -2.40 5.88
CA ALA A 58 1.23 -2.20 6.96
C ALA A 58 1.51 -0.90 7.73
N LYS A 59 2.79 -0.57 7.96
CA LYS A 59 3.20 0.68 8.60
C LYS A 59 2.84 1.89 7.75
N LEU A 60 3.07 1.82 6.44
CA LEU A 60 2.73 2.90 5.50
C LEU A 60 1.21 3.14 5.45
N ALA A 61 0.44 2.08 5.24
CA ALA A 61 -1.01 2.15 5.19
C ALA A 61 -1.60 2.68 6.51
N SER A 62 -1.07 2.22 7.66
CA SER A 62 -1.52 2.69 8.98
C SER A 62 -1.14 4.14 9.25
N LYS A 63 0.02 4.60 8.75
CA LYS A 63 0.43 6.00 8.84
C LYS A 63 -0.54 6.90 8.06
N ILE A 64 -0.97 6.48 6.87
CA ILE A 64 -1.88 7.25 6.02
C ILE A 64 -3.31 7.22 6.56
N TYR A 65 -3.79 6.07 7.04
CA TYR A 65 -5.10 5.93 7.68
C TYR A 65 -5.28 6.84 8.90
N ARG A 66 -4.20 7.07 9.67
CA ARG A 66 -4.19 7.99 10.81
C ARG A 66 -3.91 9.45 10.42
N SER A 67 -3.66 9.73 9.14
CA SER A 67 -3.44 11.09 8.67
C SER A 67 -4.75 11.87 8.62
N LYS A 68 -4.67 13.22 8.55
CA LYS A 68 -5.87 14.07 8.47
C LYS A 68 -6.70 13.84 7.21
N GLU A 69 -6.07 13.39 6.13
CA GLU A 69 -6.72 13.15 4.84
C GLU A 69 -7.32 11.73 4.72
N GLY A 70 -6.92 10.80 5.60
CA GLY A 70 -7.30 9.39 5.50
C GLY A 70 -6.68 8.68 4.29
N THR A 71 -6.99 7.39 4.12
CA THR A 71 -6.53 6.59 2.98
C THR A 71 -7.26 6.94 1.70
N ILE A 72 -8.56 7.23 1.77
CA ILE A 72 -9.35 7.60 0.60
C ILE A 72 -8.94 8.98 0.10
N GLY A 73 -8.72 9.96 1.00
CA GLY A 73 -8.21 11.27 0.60
C GLY A 73 -6.82 11.21 -0.03
N PHE A 74 -5.93 10.35 0.49
CA PHE A 74 -4.61 10.12 -0.10
C PHE A 74 -4.70 9.55 -1.53
N ILE A 75 -5.55 8.54 -1.74
CA ILE A 75 -5.77 7.95 -3.08
C ILE A 75 -6.39 8.99 -4.01
N SER A 76 -7.44 9.68 -3.56
CA SER A 76 -8.12 10.71 -4.34
C SER A 76 -7.18 11.83 -4.79
N LYS A 77 -6.24 12.26 -3.95
CA LYS A 77 -5.25 13.30 -4.27
C LYS A 77 -4.19 12.84 -5.27
N LYS A 78 -3.89 11.55 -5.30
CA LYS A 78 -3.00 10.95 -6.29
C LYS A 78 -3.67 10.81 -7.65
N ASP A 79 -4.97 10.53 -7.65
CA ASP A 79 -5.76 10.33 -8.88
C ASP A 79 -6.25 11.66 -9.48
N SER A 80 -6.52 12.67 -8.65
CA SER A 80 -6.81 14.02 -9.13
C SER A 80 -5.53 14.62 -9.70
N THR A 81 -5.52 14.92 -11.00
CA THR A 81 -4.39 15.58 -11.66
C THR A 81 -4.34 17.04 -11.19
N PRO A 82 -3.47 17.40 -10.22
CA PRO A 82 -3.50 18.72 -9.59
C PRO A 82 -3.03 19.81 -10.58
N ASP A 83 -2.29 19.38 -11.60
CA ASP A 83 -1.68 20.25 -12.61
C ASP A 83 -2.70 20.76 -13.63
N ILE A 84 -3.73 19.97 -13.97
CA ILE A 84 -4.74 20.35 -14.96
C ILE A 84 -5.68 21.41 -14.37
N ASP A 85 -6.12 21.24 -13.12
CA ASP A 85 -7.04 22.18 -12.48
C ASP A 85 -6.39 23.57 -12.23
N LYS A 86 -5.07 23.60 -12.00
CA LYS A 86 -4.27 24.84 -11.93
C LYS A 86 -4.01 25.49 -13.29
N MET A 87 -4.00 24.71 -14.38
CA MET A 87 -3.82 25.23 -15.74
C MET A 87 -5.11 25.78 -16.35
N ILE A 88 -6.28 25.25 -15.94
CA ILE A 88 -7.58 25.69 -16.46
C ILE A 88 -8.11 26.95 -15.76
N ASN A 89 -7.80 27.13 -14.46
CA ASN A 89 -8.25 28.28 -13.66
C ASN A 89 -7.25 29.46 -13.60
N LYS A 90 -6.34 29.57 -14.58
CA LYS A 90 -5.42 30.70 -14.74
C LYS A 90 -5.72 31.47 -16.02
#